data_AF-A0A6I1NP81-F1
#
_entry.id   AF-A0A6I1NP81-F1
#
_cell.length_a   1.000
_cell.length_b   1.000
_cell.length_c   1.000
_cell.angle_alpha   90.00
_cell.angle_beta   90.00
_cell.angle_gamma   90.00
#
_symmetry.space_group_name_H-M   'P 1'
#
loop_
_entity.id
_entity.type
_entity.pdbx_description
1 polymer ?
#
loop_
_entity_poly.entity_id
_entity_poly.type
_entity_poly.pdbx_seq_one_letter_code
_entity_poly.pdbx_strand_id
1 'polypeptide(L)'
;HSVSVPFNPGRTDATQEQTDVESFGFLEPIADGFRNYSKGKYTVSAEALLIDKAQLLTLSAPEMTVLVGGLRVLGANVGQRQHGVFTSRTETLSNDFFTNLLDMGVEWKPTSPAADEFEGRDRKTGSVKWTATRVDLVFGSNAIL
;
A
#
# COMPACT_ATOMS: atom_id res chain seq x y z
N HIS A 1 -13.93 -10.18 -16.81
CA HIS A 1 -15.28 -10.48 -16.30
C HIS A 1 -15.93 -9.18 -15.82
N SER A 2 -17.24 -9.02 -16.00
CA SER A 2 -17.96 -7.87 -15.42
C SER A 2 -18.23 -8.17 -13.95
N VAL A 3 -17.92 -7.21 -13.07
CA VAL A 3 -18.22 -7.25 -11.65
C VAL A 3 -19.05 -6.02 -11.31
N SER A 4 -20.07 -6.18 -10.48
CA SER A 4 -20.90 -5.08 -10.00
C SER A 4 -20.51 -4.76 -8.56
N VAL A 5 -20.19 -3.50 -8.29
CA VAL A 5 -19.91 -3.02 -6.93
C VAL A 5 -21.22 -2.55 -6.30
N PRO A 6 -21.64 -3.12 -5.14
CA PRO A 6 -22.85 -2.66 -4.46
C PRO A 6 -22.76 -1.18 -4.07
N PHE A 7 -23.85 -0.44 -4.28
CA PHE A 7 -23.92 0.98 -3.95
C PHE A 7 -25.17 1.27 -3.12
N ASN A 8 -24.97 1.88 -1.94
CA ASN A 8 -26.04 2.32 -1.04
C ASN A 8 -26.03 3.86 -0.97
N PRO A 9 -27.01 4.56 -1.58
CA PRO A 9 -27.12 6.01 -1.51
C PRO A 9 -27.59 6.48 -0.12
N GLY A 10 -27.52 7.79 0.13
CA GLY A 10 -28.08 8.40 1.34
C GLY A 10 -27.08 9.11 2.26
N ARG A 11 -25.79 9.13 1.93
CA ARG A 11 -24.83 10.05 2.56
C ARG A 11 -25.19 11.49 2.18
N THR A 12 -25.09 12.41 3.13
CA THR A 12 -25.35 13.85 2.96
C THR A 12 -24.09 14.66 3.20
N ASP A 13 -24.06 15.88 2.68
CA ASP A 13 -22.94 16.80 2.89
C ASP A 13 -23.09 17.51 4.25
N ALA A 14 -22.05 17.42 5.09
CA ALA A 14 -22.00 18.14 6.37
C ALA A 14 -21.55 19.60 6.15
N THR A 15 -22.05 20.52 6.97
CA THR A 15 -21.64 21.93 6.90
C THR A 15 -20.40 22.21 7.75
N GLN A 16 -19.73 23.34 7.52
CA GLN A 16 -18.56 23.72 8.32
C GLN A 16 -18.92 23.94 9.80
N GLU A 17 -20.13 24.44 10.09
CA GLU A 17 -20.63 24.64 11.46
C GLU A 17 -20.83 23.32 12.21
N GLN A 18 -20.96 22.20 11.50
CA GLN A 18 -21.05 20.85 12.07
C GLN A 18 -19.66 20.20 12.25
N THR A 19 -18.59 20.88 11.82
CA THR A 19 -17.23 20.33 11.76
C THR A 19 -16.29 21.14 12.66
N ASP A 20 -15.94 20.57 13.81
CA ASP A 20 -14.87 21.11 14.65
C ASP A 20 -13.50 20.73 14.08
N VAL A 21 -12.80 21.72 13.53
CA VAL A 21 -11.50 21.54 12.86
C VAL A 21 -10.45 20.98 13.82
N GLU A 22 -10.44 21.38 15.09
CA GLU A 22 -9.45 20.92 16.05
C GLU A 22 -9.64 19.42 16.34
N SER A 23 -10.88 18.99 16.55
CA SER A 23 -11.24 17.59 16.75
C SER A 23 -10.94 16.72 15.53
N PHE A 24 -11.20 17.20 14.32
CA PHE A 24 -10.88 16.46 13.08
C PHE A 24 -9.38 16.38 12.79
N GLY A 25 -8.56 17.28 13.35
CA GLY A 25 -7.10 17.24 13.22
C GLY A 25 -6.48 15.92 13.69
N PHE A 26 -7.08 15.26 14.69
CA PHE A 26 -6.63 13.96 15.18
C PHE A 26 -6.85 12.80 14.19
N LEU A 27 -7.68 13.01 13.15
CA LEU A 27 -7.94 12.01 12.11
C LEU A 27 -6.93 12.08 10.95
N GLU A 28 -6.01 13.04 10.96
CA GLU A 28 -4.96 13.12 9.93
C GLU A 28 -4.04 11.88 10.03
N PRO A 29 -3.92 11.08 8.97
CA PRO A 29 -3.09 9.89 9.01
C PRO A 29 -1.61 10.26 9.03
N ILE A 30 -0.88 9.78 10.04
CA ILE A 30 0.59 9.88 10.09
C ILE A 30 1.26 8.91 9.11
N ALA A 31 0.61 7.78 8.84
CA ALA A 31 0.99 6.80 7.84
C ALA A 31 -0.27 6.14 7.26
N ASP A 32 -0.20 5.77 5.98
CA ASP A 32 -1.26 5.08 5.28
C ASP A 32 -0.63 4.12 4.26
N GLY A 33 -0.42 2.87 4.70
CA GLY A 33 0.18 1.84 3.86
C GLY A 33 -0.67 1.45 2.64
N PHE A 34 -1.99 1.66 2.69
CA PHE A 34 -2.87 1.40 1.54
C PHE A 34 -2.59 2.32 0.37
N ARG A 35 -2.10 3.54 0.62
CA ARG A 35 -1.68 4.53 -0.40
C ARG A 35 -0.17 4.76 -0.44
N ASN A 36 0.61 3.86 0.16
CA ASN A 36 2.08 3.93 0.26
C ASN A 36 2.58 5.31 0.76
N TYR A 37 1.96 5.80 1.85
CA TYR A 37 2.21 7.12 2.42
C TYR A 37 2.77 7.04 3.84
N SER A 38 3.77 7.88 4.12
CA SER A 38 4.22 8.22 5.46
C SER A 38 4.50 9.72 5.52
N LYS A 39 3.95 10.40 6.52
CA LYS A 39 4.12 11.86 6.69
C LYS A 39 5.54 12.22 7.13
N GLY A 40 6.23 11.32 7.79
CA GLY A 40 7.60 11.51 8.26
C GLY A 40 8.31 10.20 8.56
N LYS A 41 9.44 10.29 9.26
CA LYS A 41 10.13 9.13 9.83
C LYS A 41 9.64 8.91 11.25
N TYR A 42 9.19 7.70 11.53
CA TYR A 42 8.70 7.29 12.84
C TYR A 42 9.62 6.21 13.42
N THR A 43 9.62 6.07 14.74
CA THR A 43 10.35 5.00 15.44
C THR A 43 9.71 3.63 15.21
N VAL A 44 8.40 3.63 14.93
CA VAL A 44 7.62 2.43 14.59
C VAL A 44 7.81 2.12 13.10
N SER A 45 7.98 0.84 12.77
CA SER A 45 8.14 0.42 11.38
C SER A 45 6.87 0.63 10.56
N ALA A 46 7.03 0.87 9.27
CA ALA A 46 5.90 1.17 8.38
C ALA A 46 4.90 0.00 8.30
N GLU A 47 5.37 -1.24 8.36
CA GLU A 47 4.53 -2.43 8.40
C GLU A 47 3.70 -2.56 9.69
N ALA A 48 4.22 -2.11 10.83
CA ALA A 48 3.45 -2.08 12.08
C ALA A 48 2.35 -1.00 12.03
N LEU A 49 2.65 0.17 11.43
CA LEU A 49 1.66 1.22 11.19
C LEU A 49 0.58 0.80 10.19
N LEU A 50 0.91 -0.04 9.20
CA LEU A 50 -0.09 -0.64 8.31
C LEU A 50 -1.07 -1.52 9.11
N ILE A 51 -0.56 -2.39 9.98
CA ILE A 51 -1.39 -3.28 10.80
C ILE A 51 -2.29 -2.47 11.74
N ASP A 52 -1.76 -1.43 12.39
CA ASP A 52 -2.53 -0.50 13.21
C ASP A 52 -3.68 0.14 12.41
N LYS A 53 -3.38 0.65 11.22
CA LYS A 53 -4.41 1.23 10.33
C LYS A 53 -5.45 0.20 9.90
N ALA A 54 -5.04 -1.03 9.59
CA ALA A 54 -5.96 -2.10 9.22
C ALA A 54 -6.87 -2.50 10.39
N GLN A 55 -6.33 -2.52 11.62
CA GLN A 55 -7.09 -2.79 12.84
C GLN A 55 -8.16 -1.71 13.08
N LEU A 56 -7.82 -0.43 12.92
CA LEU A 56 -8.78 0.68 13.01
C LEU A 56 -9.89 0.60 11.96
N LEU A 57 -9.59 0.03 10.79
CA LEU A 57 -10.56 -0.22 9.72
C LEU A 57 -11.30 -1.56 9.87
N THR A 58 -11.08 -2.29 10.97
CA THR A 58 -11.69 -3.60 11.27
C THR A 58 -11.40 -4.68 10.22
N LEU A 59 -10.28 -4.58 9.50
CA LEU A 59 -9.90 -5.52 8.46
C LEU A 59 -9.20 -6.76 9.05
N SER A 60 -9.52 -7.92 8.51
CA SER A 60 -8.73 -9.14 8.70
C SER A 60 -7.44 -9.09 7.85
N ALA A 61 -6.47 -9.96 8.16
CA ALA A 61 -5.24 -10.06 7.38
C ALA A 61 -5.51 -10.35 5.88
N PRO A 62 -6.36 -11.32 5.49
CA PRO A 62 -6.69 -11.53 4.08
C PRO A 62 -7.31 -10.31 3.38
N GLU A 63 -8.20 -9.58 4.06
CA GLU A 63 -8.84 -8.38 3.51
C GLU A 63 -7.83 -7.25 3.30
N MET A 64 -6.94 -7.04 4.28
CA MET A 64 -5.83 -6.09 4.16
C MET A 64 -4.92 -6.46 2.99
N THR A 65 -4.54 -7.74 2.87
CA THR A 65 -3.65 -8.24 1.82
C THR A 65 -4.25 -8.00 0.44
N VAL A 66 -5.50 -8.42 0.21
CA VAL A 66 -6.21 -8.20 -1.07
C VAL A 66 -6.35 -6.70 -1.37
N LEU A 67 -6.68 -5.89 -0.37
CA LEU A 67 -6.86 -4.45 -0.55
C LEU A 67 -5.55 -3.76 -0.95
N VAL A 68 -4.43 -4.07 -0.30
CA VAL A 68 -3.13 -3.50 -0.66
C VAL A 68 -2.75 -3.91 -2.09
N GLY A 69 -2.81 -5.20 -2.43
CA GLY A 69 -2.45 -5.68 -3.76
C GLY A 69 -3.30 -5.04 -4.87
N GLY A 70 -4.61 -4.91 -4.64
CA GLY A 70 -5.53 -4.25 -5.58
C GLY A 70 -5.25 -2.76 -5.73
N LEU A 71 -5.06 -2.03 -4.63
CA LEU A 71 -4.79 -0.59 -4.67
C LEU A 71 -3.46 -0.26 -5.35
N ARG A 72 -2.45 -1.12 -5.23
CA ARG A 72 -1.17 -0.96 -5.92
C ARG A 72 -1.31 -1.02 -7.43
N VAL A 73 -1.99 -2.03 -7.97
CA VAL A 73 -2.18 -2.15 -9.44
C VAL A 73 -3.12 -1.08 -10.00
N LEU A 74 -4.02 -0.55 -9.16
CA LEU A 74 -4.85 0.60 -9.52
C LEU A 74 -4.13 1.96 -9.41
N GLY A 75 -2.87 1.98 -8.96
CA GLY A 75 -2.07 3.21 -8.91
C GLY A 75 -2.53 4.20 -7.83
N ALA A 76 -3.19 3.73 -6.76
CA ALA A 76 -3.78 4.59 -5.71
C ALA A 76 -2.75 5.22 -4.74
N ASN A 77 -1.47 5.24 -5.11
CA ASN A 77 -0.40 5.77 -4.28
C ASN A 77 -0.44 7.30 -4.21
N VAL A 78 -0.10 7.85 -3.04
CA VAL A 78 0.04 9.30 -2.87
C VAL A 78 1.11 9.83 -3.82
N GLY A 79 0.76 10.89 -4.57
CA GLY A 79 1.67 11.54 -5.52
C GLY A 79 2.07 10.66 -6.71
N GLN A 80 1.29 9.62 -7.04
CA GLN A 80 1.55 8.71 -8.16
C GLN A 80 2.92 8.01 -8.10
N ARG A 81 3.44 7.81 -6.88
CA ARG A 81 4.69 7.09 -6.65
C ARG A 81 4.60 5.66 -7.18
N GLN A 82 5.68 5.17 -7.76
CA GLN A 82 5.76 3.84 -8.39
C GLN A 82 6.08 2.70 -7.42
N HIS A 83 6.29 3.00 -6.13
CA HIS A 83 6.59 1.97 -5.14
C HIS A 83 5.44 0.97 -4.99
N GLY A 84 5.74 -0.32 -5.14
CA GLY A 84 4.74 -1.37 -5.03
C GLY A 84 3.85 -1.55 -6.26
N VAL A 85 3.96 -0.70 -7.30
CA VAL A 85 3.14 -0.80 -8.51
C VAL A 85 3.74 -1.85 -9.45
N PHE A 86 3.65 -3.13 -9.05
CA PHE A 86 4.23 -4.24 -9.81
C PHE A 86 3.30 -4.70 -10.93
N THR A 87 3.07 -3.82 -11.91
CA THR A 87 2.30 -4.13 -13.11
C THR A 87 2.74 -3.25 -14.28
N SER A 88 2.54 -3.72 -15.51
CA SER A 88 2.66 -2.91 -16.73
C SER A 88 1.31 -2.35 -17.20
N ARG A 89 0.22 -2.66 -16.48
CA ARG A 89 -1.16 -2.31 -16.84
C ARG A 89 -1.84 -1.62 -15.67
N THR A 90 -1.28 -0.48 -15.24
CA THR A 90 -1.88 0.34 -14.18
C THR A 90 -3.35 0.63 -14.49
N GLU A 91 -4.16 0.76 -13.43
CA GLU A 91 -5.63 0.96 -13.51
C GLU A 91 -6.41 -0.28 -13.98
N THR A 92 -5.73 -1.40 -14.24
CA THR A 92 -6.37 -2.70 -14.46
C THR A 92 -6.30 -3.54 -13.19
N LEU A 93 -7.45 -3.88 -12.61
CA LEU A 93 -7.50 -4.73 -11.43
C LEU A 93 -7.09 -6.18 -11.78
N SER A 94 -5.90 -6.58 -11.34
CA SER A 94 -5.35 -7.93 -11.51
C SER A 94 -4.56 -8.37 -10.27
N ASN A 95 -4.06 -9.60 -10.26
CA ASN A 95 -3.18 -10.13 -9.23
C ASN A 95 -1.68 -9.91 -9.54
N ASP A 96 -1.34 -8.96 -10.42
CA ASP A 96 0.04 -8.71 -10.87
C ASP A 96 0.97 -8.35 -9.70
N PHE A 97 0.45 -7.63 -8.68
CA PHE A 97 1.20 -7.33 -7.45
C PHE A 97 1.82 -8.58 -6.82
N PHE A 98 1.00 -9.59 -6.53
CA PHE A 98 1.47 -10.82 -5.88
C PHE A 98 2.34 -11.67 -6.80
N THR A 99 1.96 -11.75 -8.08
CA THR A 99 2.72 -12.53 -9.08
C THR A 99 4.15 -12.02 -9.19
N ASN A 100 4.33 -10.70 -9.25
CA ASN A 100 5.64 -10.07 -9.39
C ASN A 100 6.39 -9.96 -8.05
N LEU A 101 5.69 -9.84 -6.91
CA LEU A 101 6.31 -9.84 -5.59
C LEU A 101 6.97 -11.19 -5.28
N LEU A 102 6.29 -12.28 -5.63
CA LEU A 102 6.72 -13.66 -5.36
C LEU A 102 7.60 -14.25 -6.49
N ASP A 103 7.90 -13.47 -7.53
CA ASP A 103 8.79 -13.90 -8.60
C ASP A 103 10.23 -14.01 -8.10
N MET A 104 10.71 -15.26 -7.98
CA MET A 104 12.09 -15.54 -7.59
C MET A 104 13.13 -15.04 -8.60
N GLY A 105 12.73 -14.64 -9.81
CA GLY A 105 13.57 -13.93 -10.78
C GLY A 105 13.91 -12.50 -10.36
N VAL A 106 13.22 -11.96 -9.36
CA VAL A 106 13.49 -10.64 -8.77
C VAL A 106 14.25 -10.80 -7.45
N GLU A 107 15.30 -10.00 -7.28
CA GLU A 107 16.05 -9.86 -6.04
C GLU A 107 15.84 -8.46 -5.47
N TRP A 108 15.42 -8.38 -4.22
CA TRP A 108 15.16 -7.13 -3.51
C TRP A 108 16.38 -6.67 -2.72
N LYS A 109 16.83 -5.43 -2.95
CA LYS A 109 17.94 -4.82 -2.21
C LYS A 109 17.54 -3.46 -1.66
N PRO A 110 17.90 -3.14 -0.40
CA PRO A 110 17.63 -1.82 0.15
C PRO A 110 18.44 -0.75 -0.59
N THR A 111 17.83 0.41 -0.83
CA THR A 111 18.51 1.55 -1.48
C THR A 111 19.38 2.36 -0.51
N SER A 112 19.19 2.17 0.79
CA SER A 112 19.93 2.87 1.85
C SER A 112 20.04 2.01 3.12
N PRO A 113 20.95 2.35 4.05
CA PRO A 113 21.06 1.66 5.34
C PRO A 113 19.79 1.70 6.19
N ALA A 114 18.90 2.68 5.97
CA ALA A 114 17.61 2.76 6.66
C ALA A 114 16.64 1.64 6.25
N ALA A 115 16.83 1.04 5.06
CA ALA A 115 16.01 -0.06 4.54
C ALA A 115 14.49 0.23 4.56
N ASP A 116 14.14 1.47 4.21
CA ASP A 116 12.75 1.93 4.02
C ASP A 116 12.27 1.75 2.57
N GLU A 117 13.20 1.87 1.61
CA GLU A 117 12.99 1.74 0.17
C GLU A 117 13.90 0.64 -0.40
N PHE A 118 13.39 -0.07 -1.40
CA PHE A 118 14.04 -1.22 -2.00
C PHE A 118 13.93 -1.19 -3.52
N GLU A 119 14.96 -1.67 -4.19
CA GLU A 119 14.95 -1.97 -5.62
C GLU A 119 14.82 -3.47 -5.84
N GLY A 120 13.83 -3.86 -6.64
CA GLY A 120 13.68 -5.19 -7.18
C GLY A 120 14.43 -5.27 -8.50
N ARG A 121 15.51 -6.05 -8.54
CA ARG A 121 16.38 -6.22 -9.72
C ARG A 121 16.20 -7.60 -10.32
N ASP A 122 16.27 -7.69 -11.65
CA ASP A 122 16.33 -8.97 -12.33
C ASP A 122 17.62 -9.71 -11.94
N ARG A 123 17.52 -10.96 -11.48
CA ARG A 123 18.68 -11.73 -11.01
C ARG A 123 19.71 -12.04 -12.09
N LYS A 124 19.29 -12.11 -13.36
CA LYS A 124 20.18 -12.46 -14.47
C LYS A 124 20.89 -11.24 -15.02
N THR A 125 20.17 -10.13 -15.18
CA THR A 125 20.70 -8.92 -15.83
C THR A 125 21.16 -7.85 -14.84
N GLY A 126 20.68 -7.89 -13.60
CA GLY A 126 20.89 -6.85 -12.60
C GLY A 126 20.09 -5.56 -12.82
N SER A 127 19.27 -5.48 -13.88
CA SER A 127 18.46 -4.28 -14.19
C SER A 127 17.37 -4.08 -13.15
N VAL A 128 17.16 -2.83 -12.72
CA VAL A 128 16.03 -2.46 -11.85
C VAL A 128 14.72 -2.69 -12.61
N LYS A 129 13.87 -3.54 -12.05
CA LYS A 129 12.52 -3.82 -12.55
C LYS A 129 11.48 -3.02 -11.77
N TRP A 130 11.60 -3.00 -10.45
CA TRP A 130 10.60 -2.46 -9.55
C TRP A 130 11.24 -1.68 -8.40
N THR A 131 10.44 -0.83 -7.76
CA THR A 131 10.79 -0.23 -6.47
C THR A 131 9.67 -0.50 -5.48
N ALA A 132 10.01 -0.57 -4.19
CA ALA A 132 9.07 -0.95 -3.15
C ALA A 132 9.44 -0.31 -1.82
N THR A 133 8.47 -0.21 -0.92
CA THR A 133 8.71 0.12 0.49
C THR A 133 8.55 -1.12 1.38
N ARG A 134 8.85 -0.98 2.67
CA ARG A 134 8.61 -2.04 3.66
C ARG A 134 7.16 -2.55 3.67
N VAL A 135 6.20 -1.66 3.43
CA VAL A 135 4.77 -1.97 3.35
C VAL A 135 4.46 -2.94 2.21
N ASP A 136 5.22 -2.87 1.11
CA ASP A 136 5.01 -3.75 -0.04
C ASP A 136 5.68 -5.11 0.19
N LEU A 137 6.89 -5.12 0.74
CA LEU A 137 7.70 -6.34 0.92
C LEU A 137 7.31 -7.18 2.14
N VAL A 138 6.55 -6.63 3.09
CA VAL A 138 6.09 -7.40 4.27
C VAL A 138 5.27 -8.64 3.85
N PHE A 139 4.49 -8.53 2.79
CA PHE A 139 3.67 -9.61 2.22
C PHE A 139 4.49 -10.74 1.55
N GLY A 140 5.80 -10.55 1.35
CA GLY A 140 6.72 -11.58 0.87
C GLY A 140 7.73 -12.04 1.92
N SER A 141 7.66 -11.50 3.15
CA SER A 141 8.65 -11.71 4.21
C SER A 141 8.04 -12.34 5.47
N ASN A 142 6.80 -11.98 5.80
CA ASN A 142 6.10 -12.56 6.92
C ASN A 142 5.47 -13.91 6.53
N ALA A 143 5.57 -14.91 7.41
CA ALA A 143 5.08 -16.26 7.15
C ALA A 143 3.54 -16.42 7.25
N ILE A 144 2.84 -15.43 7.81
CA ILE A 144 1.41 -15.51 8.18
C ILE A 144 0.59 -14.35 7.59
N LEU A 145 1.15 -13.14 7.51
CA LEU A 145 0.48 -11.99 6.87
C LEU A 145 0.21 -12.22 5.38
#